data_AF-A0A7X4FNL4-F1
#
_entry.id   AF-A0A7X4FNL4-F1
#
_cell.length_a   1.000
_cell.length_b   1.000
_cell.length_c   1.000
_cell.angle_alpha   90.00
_cell.angle_beta   90.00
_cell.angle_gamma   90.00
#
_symmetry.space_group_name_H-M   'P 1'
#
loop_
_entity.id
_entity.type
_entity.pdbx_description
1 polymer ?
#
loop_
_entity_poly.entity_id
_entity_poly.type
_entity_poly.pdbx_seq_one_letter_code
_entity_poly.pdbx_strand_id
1 'polypeptide(L)'
;MRPHSRLAAAALLAAAFAGGCSGHPSEPTEALTFTFDFSRGPQGFIAGFADYPPAHAAIYELTADYRALPPPLEPQSALFLSGINRSDDLFMFFKGPVGGLSPGARYSVTVSVEIATNTPAGCI
;
A
#
# COMPACT_ATOMS: atom_id res chain seq x y z
N MET A 1 6.72 -62.71 -63.27
CA MET A 1 5.48 -62.52 -62.47
C MET A 1 5.91 -61.97 -61.12
N ARG A 2 5.47 -60.84 -60.58
CA ARG A 2 4.71 -59.67 -61.03
C ARG A 2 5.41 -58.45 -60.39
N PRO A 3 5.29 -57.24 -60.97
CA PRO A 3 6.13 -56.08 -60.68
C PRO A 3 5.42 -55.05 -59.78
N HIS A 4 6.02 -53.85 -59.71
CA HIS A 4 5.44 -52.54 -59.35
C HIS A 4 5.73 -52.06 -57.91
N SER A 5 6.07 -50.82 -57.63
CA SER A 5 6.76 -49.72 -58.33
C SER A 5 6.75 -48.58 -57.32
N ARG A 6 7.83 -47.79 -57.33
CA ARG A 6 8.10 -46.62 -56.50
C ARG A 6 6.90 -45.68 -56.38
N LEU A 7 6.75 -44.99 -55.24
CA LEU A 7 6.34 -43.58 -55.19
C LEU A 7 6.73 -42.98 -53.84
N ALA A 8 7.63 -42.00 -53.91
CA ALA A 8 7.90 -41.05 -52.84
C ALA A 8 6.67 -40.14 -52.68
N ALA A 9 6.21 -39.95 -51.44
CA ALA A 9 5.15 -38.99 -51.13
C ALA A 9 5.74 -37.84 -50.30
N ALA A 10 5.52 -36.64 -50.81
CA ALA A 10 6.10 -35.38 -50.38
C ALA A 10 5.68 -34.99 -48.96
N ALA A 11 6.63 -34.39 -48.23
CA ALA A 11 6.39 -33.73 -46.96
C ALA A 11 5.49 -32.49 -47.18
N LEU A 12 4.24 -32.55 -46.71
CA LEU A 12 3.41 -31.36 -46.54
C LEU A 12 3.65 -30.78 -45.16
N LEU A 13 4.39 -29.68 -45.13
CA LEU A 13 4.56 -28.82 -43.97
C LEU A 13 3.25 -28.08 -43.72
N ALA A 14 2.39 -28.61 -42.84
CA ALA A 14 1.20 -27.89 -42.38
C ALA A 14 1.65 -26.83 -41.36
N ALA A 15 1.66 -25.58 -41.79
CA ALA A 15 1.90 -24.44 -40.91
C ALA A 15 0.78 -24.36 -39.85
N ALA A 16 1.15 -24.60 -38.59
CA ALA A 16 0.26 -24.34 -37.46
C ALA A 16 0.05 -22.83 -37.36
N PHE A 17 -1.17 -22.37 -37.66
CA PHE A 17 -1.59 -21.01 -37.36
C PHE A 17 -1.47 -20.76 -35.87
N ALA A 18 -0.61 -19.82 -35.49
CA ALA A 18 -0.59 -19.26 -34.15
C ALA A 18 -1.96 -18.59 -33.89
N GLY A 19 -2.79 -19.25 -33.09
CA GLY A 19 -3.97 -18.62 -32.52
C GLY A 19 -3.52 -17.45 -31.66
N GLY A 20 -3.86 -16.23 -32.08
CA GLY A 20 -3.64 -15.03 -31.29
C GLY A 20 -4.30 -15.19 -29.92
N CYS A 21 -3.57 -14.87 -28.86
CA CYS A 21 -4.14 -14.77 -27.53
C CYS A 21 -5.25 -13.72 -27.58
N SER A 22 -6.50 -14.17 -27.52
CA SER A 22 -7.61 -13.33 -27.09
C SER A 22 -7.22 -12.80 -25.73
N GLY A 23 -6.87 -11.51 -25.63
CA GLY A 23 -6.75 -10.85 -24.35
C GLY A 23 -8.08 -11.00 -23.65
N HIS A 24 -8.17 -11.95 -22.71
CA HIS A 24 -9.31 -12.00 -21.80
C HIS A 24 -9.32 -10.64 -21.09
N PRO A 25 -10.47 -9.95 -21.03
CA PRO A 25 -10.58 -8.82 -20.12
C PRO A 25 -10.22 -9.37 -18.75
N SER A 26 -9.08 -8.91 -18.21
CA SER A 26 -8.66 -9.24 -16.85
C SER A 26 -9.83 -8.90 -15.95
N GLU A 27 -10.41 -9.91 -15.32
CA GLU A 27 -11.48 -9.70 -14.34
C GLU A 27 -11.01 -8.65 -13.33
N PRO A 28 -11.90 -7.78 -12.83
CA PRO A 28 -11.52 -6.79 -11.84
C PRO A 28 -10.81 -7.52 -10.69
N THR A 29 -9.52 -7.23 -10.51
CA THR A 29 -8.82 -7.72 -9.34
C THR A 29 -9.56 -7.16 -8.13
N GLU A 30 -10.11 -8.04 -7.31
CA GLU A 30 -10.84 -7.65 -6.11
C GLU A 30 -9.94 -6.73 -5.27
N ALA A 31 -10.42 -5.52 -5.00
CA ALA A 31 -9.65 -4.53 -4.26
C ALA A 31 -9.54 -4.96 -2.79
N LEU A 32 -8.33 -5.20 -2.32
CA LEU A 32 -8.07 -5.42 -0.90
C LEU A 32 -8.37 -4.13 -0.14
N THR A 33 -9.33 -4.19 0.78
CA THR A 33 -9.73 -3.05 1.62
C THR A 33 -9.37 -3.32 3.07
N PHE A 34 -8.69 -2.36 3.71
CA PHE A 34 -8.29 -2.44 5.11
C PHE A 34 -8.86 -1.22 5.84
N THR A 35 -9.53 -1.46 6.96
CA THR A 35 -10.10 -0.42 7.83
C THR A 35 -9.49 -0.53 9.21
N PHE A 36 -8.91 0.56 9.70
CA PHE A 36 -8.30 0.65 11.02
C PHE A 36 -9.08 1.63 11.88
N ASP A 37 -9.77 1.12 12.91
CA ASP A 37 -10.54 1.92 13.88
C ASP A 37 -9.76 2.04 15.19
N PHE A 38 -9.04 3.15 15.35
CA PHE A 38 -8.20 3.36 16.53
C PHE A 38 -8.99 3.60 17.82
N SER A 39 -10.32 3.71 17.81
CA SER A 39 -11.11 3.83 19.05
C SER A 39 -10.96 2.63 20.00
N ARG A 40 -10.45 1.50 19.49
CA ARG A 40 -10.25 0.25 20.23
C ARG A 40 -8.79 -0.03 20.58
N GLY A 41 -7.88 0.91 20.32
CA GLY A 41 -6.45 0.77 20.58
C GLY A 41 -5.57 0.92 19.33
N PRO A 42 -4.24 0.84 19.51
CA PRO A 42 -3.26 1.15 18.47
C PRO A 42 -3.14 0.07 17.36
N GLN A 43 -3.74 -1.11 17.53
CA GLN A 43 -3.76 -2.18 16.51
C GLN A 43 -2.38 -2.55 15.92
N GLY A 44 -1.32 -2.46 16.74
CA GLY A 44 0.06 -2.75 16.33
C GLY A 44 0.71 -1.66 15.49
N PHE A 45 0.07 -0.50 15.30
CA PHE A 45 0.71 0.66 14.71
C PHE A 45 1.77 1.20 15.66
N ILE A 46 2.93 1.55 15.11
CA ILE A 46 4.04 2.14 15.84
C ILE A 46 4.44 3.47 15.21
N ALA A 47 4.75 4.43 16.06
CA ALA A 47 5.18 5.75 15.64
C ALA A 47 6.61 5.74 15.11
N GLY A 48 6.90 6.70 14.24
CA GLY A 48 8.23 7.02 13.78
C GLY A 48 8.37 8.51 13.50
N PHE A 49 9.60 8.97 13.58
CA PHE A 49 10.02 10.34 13.30
C PHE A 49 11.26 10.27 12.42
N ALA A 50 11.31 11.10 11.39
CA ALA A 50 12.45 11.21 10.47
C ALA A 50 12.74 12.68 10.18
N ASP A 51 13.84 12.93 9.47
CA ASP A 51 14.22 14.26 9.02
C ASP A 51 14.41 15.25 10.19
N TYR A 52 15.12 14.79 11.22
CA TYR A 52 15.64 15.63 12.31
C TYR A 52 17.03 15.14 12.73
N PRO A 53 17.94 16.02 13.20
CA PRO A 53 19.23 15.59 13.73
C PRO A 53 19.04 14.78 15.01
N PRO A 54 19.44 13.50 15.05
CA PRO A 54 19.19 12.65 16.23
C PRO A 54 19.86 13.18 17.50
N ALA A 55 21.01 13.85 17.36
CA ALA A 55 21.72 14.49 18.46
C ALA A 55 20.93 15.64 19.14
N HIS A 56 19.86 16.11 18.48
CA HIS A 56 19.03 17.22 18.93
C HIS A 56 17.57 16.80 19.15
N ALA A 57 17.26 15.50 19.23
CA ALA A 57 15.88 15.00 19.36
C ALA A 57 15.04 15.72 20.43
N ALA A 58 15.64 16.06 21.57
CA ALA A 58 14.97 16.72 22.68
C ALA A 58 14.34 18.08 22.31
N ILE A 59 14.97 18.86 21.42
CA ILE A 59 14.45 20.19 21.03
C ILE A 59 13.32 20.13 19.98
N TYR A 60 13.03 18.94 19.44
CA TYR A 60 11.92 18.70 18.53
C TYR A 60 10.64 18.28 19.27
N GLU A 61 10.69 18.06 20.59
CA GLU A 61 9.51 17.77 21.42
C GLU A 61 8.63 16.62 20.87
N LEU A 62 9.29 15.60 20.32
CA LEU A 62 8.64 14.47 19.65
C LEU A 62 7.79 13.66 20.63
N THR A 63 6.48 13.60 20.38
CA THR A 63 5.52 12.88 21.21
C THR A 63 4.70 11.92 20.37
N ALA A 64 4.59 10.67 20.82
CA ALA A 64 3.70 9.67 20.25
C ALA A 64 2.95 8.95 21.38
N ASP A 65 1.63 8.81 21.26
CA ASP A 65 0.81 8.19 22.30
C ASP A 65 -0.48 7.58 21.74
N TYR A 66 -1.17 6.79 22.55
CA TYR A 66 -2.57 6.42 22.37
C TYR A 66 -3.39 7.07 23.50
N ARG A 67 -4.20 8.08 23.14
CA ARG A 67 -4.86 8.93 24.14
C ARG A 67 -6.25 9.37 23.69
N ALA A 68 -7.03 9.91 24.63
CA ALA A 68 -8.32 10.51 24.35
C ALA A 68 -8.19 11.63 23.30
N LEU A 69 -9.15 11.68 22.37
CA LEU A 69 -9.30 12.80 21.44
C LEU A 69 -9.65 14.07 22.22
N PRO A 70 -9.27 15.26 21.73
CA PRO A 70 -9.63 16.51 22.41
C PRO A 70 -11.14 16.76 22.34
N PRO A 71 -11.72 17.54 23.28
CA PRO A 71 -13.09 18.02 23.16
C PRO A 71 -13.32 18.73 21.82
N PRO A 72 -14.48 18.52 21.15
CA PRO A 72 -15.66 17.77 21.59
C PRO A 72 -15.70 16.30 21.14
N LEU A 73 -14.56 15.71 20.75
CA LEU A 73 -14.48 14.35 20.18
C LEU A 73 -14.35 13.24 21.24
N GLU A 74 -14.26 13.62 22.51
CA GLU A 74 -14.36 12.69 23.64
C GLU A 74 -15.70 11.93 23.64
N PRO A 75 -15.77 10.70 24.17
CA PRO A 75 -14.73 9.98 24.94
C PRO A 75 -13.84 9.08 24.09
N GLN A 76 -13.83 9.22 22.76
CA GLN A 76 -13.04 8.36 21.88
C GLN A 76 -11.53 8.58 22.09
N SER A 77 -10.74 7.53 21.88
CA SER A 77 -9.28 7.60 21.89
C SER A 77 -8.73 7.27 20.50
N ALA A 78 -7.56 7.79 20.19
CA ALA A 78 -6.89 7.55 18.92
C ALA A 78 -5.37 7.63 19.07
N LEU A 79 -4.68 7.32 17.99
CA LEU A 79 -3.25 7.55 17.86
C LEU A 79 -2.95 9.07 17.83
N PHE A 80 -1.94 9.49 18.58
CA PHE A 80 -1.51 10.89 18.66
C PHE A 80 -0.03 11.01 18.27
N LEU A 81 0.28 12.03 17.45
CA LEU A 81 1.62 12.44 17.08
C LEU A 81 1.76 13.95 17.21
N SER A 82 2.91 14.41 17.69
CA SER A 82 3.28 15.82 17.73
C SER A 82 4.79 15.99 17.73
N GLY A 83 5.24 17.17 17.29
CA GLY A 83 6.62 17.61 17.31
C GLY A 83 6.70 19.06 16.87
N ILE A 84 7.80 19.73 17.23
CA ILE A 84 8.14 21.07 16.74
C ILE A 84 9.13 20.91 15.59
N ASN A 85 8.70 21.33 14.40
CA ASN A 85 9.59 21.37 13.25
C ASN A 85 10.66 22.46 13.45
N ARG A 86 11.92 22.04 13.58
CA ARG A 86 13.10 22.92 13.68
C ARG A 86 14.07 22.73 12.50
N SER A 87 13.82 21.75 11.64
CA SER A 87 14.66 21.37 10.49
C SER A 87 14.07 21.80 9.15
N ASP A 88 12.89 22.43 9.16
CA ASP A 88 12.01 22.70 8.03
C ASP A 88 11.35 21.43 7.43
N ASP A 89 11.82 20.23 7.75
CA ASP A 89 11.41 18.97 7.11
C ASP A 89 10.99 17.83 8.06
N LEU A 90 10.80 18.08 9.38
CA LEU A 90 10.40 17.04 10.34
C LEU A 90 9.24 16.17 9.82
N PHE A 91 9.51 14.89 9.61
CA PHE A 91 8.51 13.92 9.16
C PHE A 91 8.03 13.04 10.32
N MET A 92 6.71 12.99 10.52
CA MET A 92 6.06 12.23 11.60
C MET A 92 5.07 11.24 11.00
N PHE A 93 5.09 9.99 11.46
CA PHE A 93 4.21 8.96 10.91
C PHE A 93 3.89 7.86 11.91
N PHE A 94 2.80 7.14 11.66
CA PHE A 94 2.61 5.79 12.16
C PHE A 94 2.77 4.79 11.02
N LYS A 95 3.30 3.61 11.32
CA LYS A 95 3.28 2.46 10.40
C LYS A 95 2.59 1.27 11.06
N GLY A 96 1.76 0.58 10.30
CA GLY A 96 1.08 -0.64 10.71
C GLY A 96 1.20 -1.72 9.64
N PRO A 97 1.05 -3.00 10.02
CA PRO A 97 1.14 -4.11 9.07
C PRO A 97 -0.11 -4.18 8.18
N VAL A 98 0.12 -4.44 6.89
CA VAL A 98 -0.93 -4.82 5.92
C VAL A 98 -0.61 -6.22 5.42
N GLY A 99 -1.54 -7.16 5.59
CA GLY A 99 -1.38 -8.56 5.22
C GLY A 99 -2.15 -8.94 3.96
N GLY A 100 -2.06 -10.21 3.56
CA GLY A 100 -2.84 -10.74 2.42
C GLY A 100 -2.35 -10.30 1.04
N LEU A 101 -1.17 -9.69 0.96
CA LEU A 101 -0.55 -9.28 -0.32
C LEU A 101 0.17 -10.47 -0.97
N SER A 102 -0.01 -10.62 -2.27
CA SER A 102 0.67 -11.61 -3.10
C SER A 102 2.12 -11.17 -3.37
N PRO A 103 3.13 -12.01 -3.10
CA PRO A 103 4.53 -11.69 -3.39
C PRO A 103 4.75 -11.37 -4.87
N GLY A 104 5.54 -10.33 -5.16
CA GLY A 104 5.88 -9.92 -6.52
C GLY A 104 4.78 -9.17 -7.29
N ALA A 105 3.59 -9.00 -6.69
CA ALA A 105 2.52 -8.21 -7.30
C ALA A 105 2.74 -6.70 -7.12
N ARG A 106 2.25 -5.91 -8.08
CA ARG A 106 2.19 -4.45 -7.99
C ARG A 106 0.79 -4.03 -7.58
N TYR A 107 0.70 -3.09 -6.65
CA TYR A 107 -0.56 -2.57 -6.14
C TYR A 107 -0.64 -1.07 -6.40
N SER A 108 -1.82 -0.60 -6.84
CA SER A 108 -2.18 0.81 -6.71
C SER A 108 -2.80 1.00 -5.34
N VAL A 109 -2.26 1.92 -4.54
CA VAL A 109 -2.70 2.15 -3.17
C VAL A 109 -3.39 3.49 -3.09
N THR A 110 -4.61 3.49 -2.56
CA THR A 110 -5.33 4.70 -2.16
C THR A 110 -5.47 4.68 -0.65
N VAL A 111 -5.08 5.78 0.01
CA VAL A 111 -5.19 5.92 1.46
C VAL A 111 -6.10 7.10 1.78
N SER A 112 -7.02 6.90 2.72
CA SER A 112 -7.79 7.96 3.35
C SER A 112 -7.46 7.97 4.84
N VAL A 113 -7.21 9.14 5.39
CA VAL A 113 -6.94 9.34 6.82
C VAL A 113 -7.84 10.42 7.36
N GLU A 114 -8.36 10.21 8.56
CA GLU A 114 -9.07 11.22 9.32
C GLU A 114 -8.13 11.75 10.42
N ILE A 115 -7.97 13.07 10.47
CA ILE A 115 -7.05 13.73 11.39
C ILE A 115 -7.85 14.73 12.22
N ALA A 116 -7.88 14.53 13.53
CA ALA A 116 -8.32 15.55 14.47
C ALA A 116 -7.18 16.56 14.68
N THR A 117 -7.37 17.79 14.22
CA THR A 117 -6.40 18.87 14.37
C THR A 117 -7.10 20.18 14.74
N ASN A 118 -6.42 21.01 15.52
CA ASN A 118 -6.83 22.40 15.77
C ASN A 118 -6.27 23.36 14.70
N THR A 119 -5.52 22.86 13.73
CA THR A 119 -5.00 23.62 12.60
C THR A 119 -6.09 23.76 11.52
N PRO A 120 -6.38 24.96 11.02
CA PRO A 120 -7.33 25.16 9.93
C PRO A 120 -6.92 24.43 8.65
N ALA A 121 -7.90 24.16 7.78
CA ALA A 121 -7.61 23.64 6.45
C ALA A 121 -6.83 24.68 5.62
N GLY A 122 -5.90 24.21 4.78
CA GLY A 122 -5.15 25.05 3.85
C GLY A 122 -3.96 25.81 4.43
N CYS A 123 -3.51 25.46 5.63
CA CYS A 123 -2.21 25.92 6.13
C CYS A 123 -1.07 25.31 5.29
N ILE A 124 -0.15 26.16 4.82
CA ILE A 124 1.09 25.80 4.10
C ILE A 124 2.31 26.17 4.94
#